data_AF-A0A512T360-F1
#
_entry.id   AF-A0A512T360-F1
#
_cell.length_a   1.000
_cell.length_b   1.000
_cell.length_c   1.000
_cell.angle_alpha   90.00
_cell.angle_beta   90.00
_cell.angle_gamma   90.00
#
_symmetry.space_group_name_H-M   'P 1'
#
loop_
_entity.id
_entity.type
_entity.pdbx_description
1 polymer ?
#
loop_
_entity_poly.entity_id
_entity_poly.type
_entity_poly.pdbx_seq_one_letter_code
_entity_poly.pdbx_strand_id
1 'polypeptide(L)'
;MSAVPPRPARRPDASMTLITSMLERPLDPGYAAAAERREKAGLPRAKGLRSPALIVFAVVIGVLVGIAAMQLRGGETTKQRTKTSLIERIERQQKAVDTQAAQAGALRSEIAGLDAETLRNVSEALAQRVERLSLVAGAVPVQGPGFVVTVDDAVTNQGQGTNSDPRGDSGPTDGKVIARDLQILTNSLWEAGAEAVSVNGQRLTTTAAIRFAGEAILVDYRPLKRPYVITAIGNPGKMPASFADGSGGTYLSTLKSSFGIRVSTVVRKQVTIPASATLGTRAATPAVRLDGAATPSSEGEPS
;
A
#
# COMPACT_ATOMS: atom_id res chain seq x y z
N MET A 1 26.09 -23.97 67.29
CA MET A 1 25.88 -22.54 66.95
C MET A 1 26.99 -21.74 67.60
N SER A 2 27.98 -21.25 66.84
CA SER A 2 29.01 -20.32 67.34
C SER A 2 28.82 -18.95 66.69
N ALA A 3 28.82 -17.91 67.53
CA ALA A 3 28.41 -16.56 67.21
C ALA A 3 29.43 -15.78 66.35
N VAL A 4 28.90 -14.93 65.46
CA VAL A 4 29.64 -13.98 64.61
C VAL A 4 30.11 -12.78 65.45
N PRO A 5 31.36 -12.32 65.35
CA PRO A 5 31.85 -11.16 66.09
C PRO A 5 31.29 -9.83 65.52
N PRO A 6 31.12 -8.79 66.35
CA PRO A 6 30.54 -7.52 65.92
C PRO A 6 31.49 -6.72 65.01
N ARG A 7 30.93 -6.10 63.96
CA ARG A 7 31.66 -5.20 63.06
C ARG A 7 32.04 -3.90 63.78
N PRO A 8 33.27 -3.38 63.61
CA PRO A 8 33.67 -2.10 64.20
C PRO A 8 32.85 -0.94 63.61
N ALA A 9 32.47 0.01 64.47
CA ALA A 9 31.74 1.21 64.09
C ALA A 9 32.57 2.07 63.13
N ARG A 10 32.00 2.44 61.99
CA ARG A 10 32.62 3.39 61.04
C ARG A 10 32.78 4.75 61.72
N ARG A 11 33.98 5.31 61.64
CA ARG A 11 34.26 6.64 62.17
C ARG A 11 33.48 7.73 61.38
N PRO A 12 32.90 8.74 62.04
CA PRO A 12 32.08 9.78 61.39
C PRO A 12 32.83 10.68 60.37
N ASP A 13 34.15 10.71 60.43
CA ASP A 13 35.05 11.52 59.61
C ASP A 13 35.58 10.79 58.35
N ALA A 14 35.26 9.50 58.20
CA ALA A 14 35.68 8.70 57.05
C ALA A 14 35.08 9.19 55.72
N SER A 15 33.90 9.81 55.74
CA SER A 15 33.27 10.42 54.56
C SER A 15 33.89 11.77 54.19
N MET A 16 34.33 12.55 55.19
CA MET A 16 35.01 13.83 54.96
C MET A 16 36.37 13.62 54.31
N THR A 17 37.15 12.65 54.79
CA THR A 17 38.49 12.33 54.23
C THR A 17 38.45 11.84 52.78
N LEU A 18 37.39 11.12 52.38
CA LEU A 18 37.20 10.68 51.00
C LEU A 18 36.91 11.85 50.06
N ILE A 19 36.04 12.78 50.48
CA ILE A 19 35.71 13.98 49.70
C ILE A 19 36.94 14.89 49.59
N THR A 20 37.68 15.10 50.69
CA THR A 20 38.94 15.88 50.68
C THR A 20 39.98 15.26 49.75
N SER A 21 40.14 13.93 49.76
CA SER A 21 41.08 13.23 48.87
C SER A 21 40.72 13.39 47.39
N MET A 22 39.42 13.46 47.07
CA MET A 22 38.93 13.61 45.71
C MET A 22 39.06 15.07 45.20
N LEU A 23 38.98 16.04 46.11
CA LEU A 23 39.17 17.47 45.82
C LEU A 23 40.65 17.86 45.72
N GLU A 24 41.53 17.29 46.55
CA GLU A 24 42.96 17.65 46.58
C GLU A 24 43.82 16.83 45.61
N ARG A 25 43.42 15.61 45.25
CA ARG A 25 44.09 14.76 44.24
C ARG A 25 43.12 14.29 43.16
N PRO A 26 42.65 15.19 42.28
CA PRO A 26 41.70 14.85 41.23
C PRO A 26 42.32 14.02 40.08
N LEU A 27 43.65 13.82 40.08
CA LEU A 27 44.37 13.09 39.04
C LEU A 27 44.73 11.69 39.52
N ASP A 28 44.17 10.68 38.85
CA ASP A 28 44.44 9.26 39.07
C ASP A 28 45.96 8.97 38.98
N PRO A 29 46.57 8.22 39.91
CA PRO A 29 47.97 7.81 39.85
C PRO A 29 48.41 7.18 38.51
N GLY A 30 47.48 6.59 37.75
CA GLY A 30 47.74 6.11 36.39
C GLY A 30 48.18 7.22 35.41
N TYR A 31 47.65 8.43 35.54
CA TYR A 31 48.04 9.59 34.72
C TYR A 31 49.42 10.14 35.11
N ALA A 32 49.73 10.17 36.40
CA ALA A 32 51.04 10.60 36.90
C ALA A 32 52.16 9.67 36.41
N ALA A 33 51.95 8.35 36.48
CA ALA A 33 52.90 7.36 35.97
C ALA A 33 53.08 7.42 34.44
N ALA A 34 52.04 7.79 33.69
CA ALA A 34 52.13 7.99 32.24
C ALA A 34 52.90 9.28 31.87
N ALA A 35 52.80 10.33 32.68
CA ALA A 35 53.55 11.57 32.49
C ALA A 35 55.05 11.37 32.74
N GLU A 36 55.43 10.67 33.81
CA GLU A 36 56.84 10.35 34.11
C GLU A 36 57.49 9.47 33.04
N ARG A 37 56.77 8.48 32.49
CA ARG A 37 57.28 7.63 31.39
C ARG A 37 57.58 8.44 30.12
N ARG A 38 56.82 9.51 29.87
CA ARG A 38 57.02 10.42 28.73
C ARG A 38 58.23 11.34 28.91
N GLU A 39 58.40 11.88 30.11
CA GLU A 39 59.59 12.69 30.47
C GLU A 39 60.87 11.85 30.37
N LYS A 40 60.85 10.60 30.86
CA LYS A 40 61.98 9.67 30.74
C LYS A 40 62.31 9.27 29.29
N ALA A 41 61.34 9.34 28.39
CA ALA A 41 61.50 9.06 26.96
C ALA A 41 61.91 10.28 26.12
N GLY A 42 62.20 11.44 26.75
CA GLY A 42 62.68 12.65 26.07
C GLY A 42 61.64 13.34 25.19
N LEU A 43 60.36 12.98 25.32
CA LEU A 43 59.27 13.56 24.54
C LEU A 43 58.84 14.91 25.15
N PRO A 44 58.46 15.92 24.33
CA PRO A 44 58.01 17.21 24.85
C PRO A 44 56.77 17.06 25.73
N ARG A 45 56.66 17.88 26.79
CA ARG A 45 55.51 17.89 27.71
C ARG A 45 54.20 17.95 26.93
N ALA A 46 53.20 17.19 27.39
CA ALA A 46 51.86 17.23 26.82
C ALA A 46 51.35 18.68 26.84
N LYS A 47 51.17 19.28 25.66
CA LYS A 47 50.63 20.63 25.55
C LYS A 47 49.18 20.59 26.01
N GLY A 48 48.81 21.39 27.01
CA GLY A 48 47.45 21.42 27.55
C GLY A 48 46.40 21.81 26.50
N LEU A 49 45.11 21.82 26.90
CA LEU A 49 43.96 22.11 26.03
C LEU A 49 44.05 23.42 25.21
N ARG A 50 45.02 24.30 25.50
CA ARG A 50 45.28 25.59 24.81
C ARG A 50 46.36 25.52 23.73
N SER A 51 46.81 24.33 23.33
CA SER A 51 47.79 24.20 22.25
C SER A 51 47.21 24.71 20.91
N PRO A 52 47.91 25.58 20.16
CA PRO A 52 47.40 26.08 18.88
C PRO A 52 47.16 24.94 17.87
N ALA A 53 47.94 23.86 17.94
CA ALA A 53 47.75 22.69 17.10
C ALA A 53 46.43 21.94 17.39
N LEU A 54 46.02 21.86 18.66
CA LEU A 54 44.74 21.24 19.06
C LEU A 54 43.55 22.08 18.57
N ILE A 55 43.66 23.40 18.68
CA ILE A 55 42.63 24.34 18.20
C ILE A 55 42.47 24.20 16.68
N VAL A 56 43.57 24.21 15.93
CA VAL A 56 43.54 24.02 14.47
C VAL A 56 42.91 22.68 14.11
N PHE A 57 43.29 21.59 14.81
CA PHE A 57 42.72 20.27 14.58
C PHE A 57 41.20 20.23 14.87
N ALA A 58 40.76 20.85 15.97
CA ALA A 58 39.34 20.95 16.31
C ALA A 58 38.55 21.77 15.27
N VAL A 59 39.12 22.86 14.75
CA VAL A 59 38.50 23.63 13.66
C VAL A 59 38.41 22.80 12.39
N VAL A 60 39.46 22.06 12.01
CA VAL A 60 39.45 21.18 10.84
C VAL A 60 38.37 20.10 10.97
N ILE A 61 38.25 19.46 12.14
CA ILE A 61 37.17 18.50 12.41
C ILE A 61 35.80 19.17 12.33
N GLY A 62 35.64 20.35 12.92
CA GLY A 62 34.39 21.11 12.88
C GLY A 62 33.96 21.45 11.45
N VAL A 63 34.90 21.86 10.60
CA VAL A 63 34.66 22.13 9.18
C VAL A 63 34.30 20.83 8.43
N LEU A 64 35.01 19.73 8.67
CA LEU A 64 34.70 18.43 8.06
C LEU A 64 33.31 17.94 8.43
N VAL A 65 32.94 18.03 9.71
CA VAL A 65 31.60 17.66 10.20
C VAL A 65 30.54 18.61 9.64
N GLY A 66 30.83 19.91 9.55
CA GLY A 66 29.95 20.90 8.94
C GLY A 66 29.66 20.61 7.46
N ILE A 67 30.71 20.28 6.68
CA ILE A 67 30.59 19.89 5.27
C ILE A 67 29.80 18.59 5.13
N ALA A 68 30.09 17.58 5.97
CA ALA A 68 29.35 16.32 5.98
C ALA A 68 27.87 16.52 6.30
N ALA A 69 27.55 17.38 7.28
CA ALA A 69 26.17 17.71 7.64
C ALA A 69 25.43 18.47 6.54
N MET A 70 26.09 19.39 5.83
CA MET A 70 25.51 20.09 4.68
C MET A 70 25.24 19.15 3.50
N GLN A 71 26.16 18.24 3.18
CA GLN A 71 25.95 17.25 2.12
C GLN A 71 24.79 16.29 2.45
N LEU A 72 24.69 15.85 3.71
CA LEU A 72 23.62 14.96 4.14
C LEU A 72 22.24 15.63 4.06
N ARG A 73 22.13 16.92 4.44
CA ARG A 73 20.90 17.71 4.32
C ARG A 73 20.54 18.05 2.86
N GLY A 74 21.52 18.30 2.01
CA GLY A 74 21.29 18.59 0.59
C GLY A 74 20.71 17.41 -0.19
N GLY A 75 21.21 16.19 0.06
CA GLY A 75 20.78 14.98 -0.64
C GLY A 75 19.32 14.56 -0.36
N GLU A 76 18.78 14.96 0.79
CA GLU A 76 17.38 14.67 1.16
C GLU A 76 16.39 15.46 0.30
N THR A 77 16.71 16.71 -0.03
CA THR A 77 15.84 17.56 -0.88
C THR A 77 15.73 17.08 -2.32
N THR A 78 16.83 16.60 -2.92
CA THR A 78 16.82 16.07 -4.29
C THR A 78 16.09 14.73 -4.36
N LYS A 79 16.32 13.80 -3.40
CA LYS A 79 15.60 12.53 -3.35
C LYS A 79 14.09 12.72 -3.16
N GLN A 80 13.68 13.65 -2.31
CA GLN A 80 12.25 13.96 -2.11
C GLN A 80 11.64 14.55 -3.39
N ARG A 81 12.28 15.52 -4.06
CA ARG A 81 11.79 16.09 -5.32
C ARG A 81 11.66 15.05 -6.44
N THR A 82 12.66 14.17 -6.59
CA THR A 82 12.60 13.09 -7.59
C THR A 82 11.45 12.12 -7.28
N LYS A 83 11.27 11.72 -6.00
CA LYS A 83 10.13 10.89 -5.59
C LYS A 83 8.78 11.56 -5.90
N THR A 84 8.61 12.83 -5.54
CA THR A 84 7.37 13.57 -5.82
C THR A 84 7.08 13.65 -7.32
N SER A 85 8.09 13.96 -8.15
CA SER A 85 7.91 14.01 -9.61
C SER A 85 7.54 12.66 -10.23
N LEU A 86 8.06 11.56 -9.66
CA LEU A 86 7.75 10.21 -10.12
C LEU A 86 6.34 9.79 -9.70
N ILE A 87 5.94 10.08 -8.45
CA ILE A 87 4.57 9.86 -7.96
C ILE A 87 3.58 10.61 -8.85
N GLU A 88 3.81 11.89 -9.09
CA GLU A 88 2.94 12.71 -9.94
C GLU A 88 2.84 12.16 -11.38
N ARG A 89 3.96 11.67 -11.94
CA ARG A 89 3.96 11.04 -13.28
C ARG A 89 3.19 9.73 -13.29
N ILE A 90 3.31 8.91 -12.25
CA ILE A 90 2.54 7.66 -12.08
C ILE A 90 1.05 7.99 -11.96
N GLU A 91 0.67 8.98 -11.16
CA GLU A 91 -0.72 9.39 -10.99
C GLU A 91 -1.33 9.93 -12.28
N ARG A 92 -0.58 10.75 -13.04
CA ARG A 92 -1.01 11.20 -14.37
C ARG A 92 -1.21 10.03 -15.32
N GLN A 93 -0.28 9.08 -15.36
CA GLN A 93 -0.39 7.90 -16.22
C GLN A 93 -1.57 7.01 -15.82
N GLN A 94 -1.79 6.83 -14.51
CA GLN A 94 -2.94 6.09 -13.99
C GLN A 94 -4.25 6.76 -14.41
N LYS A 95 -4.36 8.08 -14.25
CA LYS A 95 -5.53 8.85 -14.69
C LYS A 95 -5.77 8.73 -16.20
N ALA A 96 -4.71 8.73 -17.01
CA ALA A 96 -4.82 8.52 -18.45
C ALA A 96 -5.35 7.12 -18.77
N VAL A 97 -4.84 6.10 -18.09
CA VAL A 97 -5.32 4.71 -18.23
C VAL A 97 -6.78 4.57 -17.82
N ASP A 98 -7.18 5.20 -16.71
CA ASP A 98 -8.58 5.19 -16.23
C ASP A 98 -9.50 5.90 -17.23
N THR A 99 -9.05 7.03 -17.81
CA THR A 99 -9.78 7.76 -18.85
C THR A 99 -9.95 6.90 -20.11
N GLN A 100 -8.88 6.27 -20.57
CA GLN A 100 -8.91 5.38 -21.74
C GLN A 100 -9.80 4.15 -21.48
N ALA A 101 -9.79 3.59 -20.27
CA ALA A 101 -10.66 2.48 -19.89
C ALA A 101 -12.14 2.91 -19.89
N ALA A 102 -12.45 4.10 -19.40
CA ALA A 102 -13.81 4.65 -19.45
C ALA A 102 -14.27 4.90 -20.89
N GLN A 103 -13.40 5.46 -21.74
CA GLN A 103 -13.67 5.64 -23.18
C GLN A 103 -13.89 4.29 -23.86
N ALA A 104 -13.00 3.31 -23.66
CA ALA A 104 -13.16 1.97 -24.22
C ALA A 104 -14.47 1.31 -23.77
N GLY A 105 -14.87 1.49 -22.51
CA GLY A 105 -16.17 1.06 -22.00
C GLY A 105 -17.34 1.74 -22.70
N ALA A 106 -17.25 3.06 -22.93
CA ALA A 106 -18.28 3.83 -23.63
C ALA A 106 -18.41 3.40 -25.11
N LEU A 107 -17.30 3.31 -25.84
CA LEU A 107 -17.30 2.84 -27.23
C LEU A 107 -17.83 1.40 -27.33
N ARG A 108 -17.49 0.51 -26.39
CA ARG A 108 -18.06 -0.84 -26.37
C ARG A 108 -19.57 -0.84 -26.12
N SER A 109 -20.06 0.05 -25.26
CA SER A 109 -21.50 0.19 -25.03
C SER A 109 -22.21 0.72 -26.28
N GLU A 110 -21.59 1.62 -27.03
CA GLU A 110 -22.10 2.13 -28.29
C GLU A 110 -22.14 1.04 -29.37
N ILE A 111 -21.05 0.30 -29.55
CA ILE A 111 -20.98 -0.87 -30.44
C ILE A 111 -22.05 -1.90 -30.06
N ALA A 112 -22.19 -2.23 -28.77
CA ALA A 112 -23.21 -3.17 -28.31
C ALA A 112 -24.65 -2.67 -28.61
N GLY A 113 -24.89 -1.36 -28.56
CA GLY A 113 -26.17 -0.76 -28.93
C GLY A 113 -26.46 -0.90 -30.43
N LEU A 114 -25.48 -0.56 -31.28
CA LEU A 114 -25.57 -0.67 -32.73
C LEU A 114 -25.72 -2.13 -33.19
N ASP A 115 -24.96 -3.04 -32.59
CA ASP A 115 -25.07 -4.48 -32.82
C ASP A 115 -26.45 -5.00 -32.43
N ALA A 116 -27.00 -4.55 -31.30
CA ALA A 116 -28.33 -4.96 -30.88
C ALA A 116 -29.42 -4.47 -31.85
N GLU A 117 -29.31 -3.25 -32.38
CA GLU A 117 -30.26 -2.72 -33.36
C GLU A 117 -30.19 -3.46 -34.70
N THR A 118 -28.97 -3.65 -35.23
CA THR A 118 -28.76 -4.39 -36.48
C THR A 118 -29.19 -5.85 -36.37
N LEU A 119 -28.86 -6.52 -35.26
CA LEU A 119 -29.24 -7.92 -35.05
C LEU A 119 -30.74 -8.11 -34.88
N ARG A 120 -31.46 -7.16 -34.23
CA ARG A 120 -32.93 -7.24 -34.12
C ARG A 120 -33.60 -7.19 -35.49
N ASN A 121 -33.05 -6.42 -36.42
CA ASN A 121 -33.54 -6.37 -37.81
C ASN A 121 -33.29 -7.67 -38.59
N VAL A 122 -32.27 -8.45 -38.22
CA VAL A 122 -31.93 -9.74 -38.86
C VAL A 122 -32.68 -10.90 -38.21
N SER A 123 -32.60 -11.01 -36.88
CA SER A 123 -33.35 -11.98 -36.08
C SER A 123 -33.35 -11.63 -34.59
N GLU A 124 -34.56 -11.51 -34.03
CA GLU A 124 -34.77 -11.25 -32.61
C GLU A 124 -34.12 -12.32 -31.71
N ALA A 125 -34.19 -13.60 -32.13
CA ALA A 125 -33.59 -14.70 -31.38
C ALA A 125 -32.05 -14.60 -31.26
N LEU A 126 -31.37 -14.10 -32.30
CA LEU A 126 -29.92 -13.90 -32.26
C LEU A 126 -29.56 -12.69 -31.40
N ALA A 127 -30.31 -11.60 -31.50
CA ALA A 127 -30.13 -10.42 -30.67
C ALA A 127 -30.22 -10.77 -29.18
N GLN A 128 -31.26 -11.51 -28.77
CA GLN A 128 -31.42 -11.99 -27.39
C GLN A 128 -30.28 -12.93 -26.95
N ARG A 129 -29.75 -13.74 -27.88
CA ARG A 129 -28.62 -14.63 -27.57
C ARG A 129 -27.34 -13.83 -27.34
N VAL A 130 -27.07 -12.81 -28.16
CA VAL A 130 -25.92 -11.92 -27.98
C VAL A 130 -26.05 -11.14 -26.67
N GLU A 131 -27.23 -10.60 -26.37
CA GLU A 131 -27.48 -9.89 -25.11
C GLU A 131 -27.19 -10.76 -23.88
N ARG A 132 -27.72 -12.00 -23.84
CA ARG A 132 -27.44 -12.94 -22.74
C ARG A 132 -25.96 -13.27 -22.62
N LEU A 133 -25.28 -13.52 -23.74
CA LEU A 133 -23.84 -13.84 -23.72
C LEU A 133 -23.00 -12.64 -23.28
N SER A 134 -23.36 -11.43 -23.69
CA SER A 134 -22.70 -10.19 -23.27
C SER A 134 -22.85 -9.96 -21.76
N LEU A 135 -24.00 -10.27 -21.17
CA LEU A 135 -24.19 -10.22 -19.72
C LEU A 135 -23.29 -11.21 -18.98
N VAL A 136 -23.26 -12.47 -19.43
CA VAL A 136 -22.45 -13.55 -18.83
C VAL A 136 -20.95 -13.28 -18.97
N ALA A 137 -20.53 -12.77 -20.13
CA ALA A 137 -19.15 -12.38 -20.38
C ALA A 137 -18.75 -11.11 -19.59
N GLY A 138 -19.71 -10.33 -19.09
CA GLY A 138 -19.46 -9.02 -18.49
C GLY A 138 -19.06 -7.96 -19.51
N ALA A 139 -19.48 -8.10 -20.77
CA ALA A 139 -19.18 -7.20 -21.90
C ALA A 139 -19.94 -5.88 -21.85
N VAL A 140 -21.06 -5.87 -21.12
CA VAL A 140 -21.91 -4.71 -20.95
C VAL A 140 -22.01 -4.33 -19.47
N PRO A 141 -22.17 -3.03 -19.17
CA PRO A 141 -22.49 -2.61 -17.81
C PRO A 141 -23.85 -3.18 -17.39
N VAL A 142 -23.99 -3.46 -16.10
CA VAL A 142 -25.22 -3.99 -15.51
C VAL A 142 -25.66 -3.12 -14.35
N GLN A 143 -26.96 -3.02 -14.15
CA GLN A 143 -27.57 -2.21 -13.10
C GLN A 143 -28.63 -3.01 -12.36
N GLY A 144 -28.69 -2.85 -11.05
CA GLY A 144 -29.69 -3.53 -10.24
C GLY A 144 -29.53 -3.28 -8.75
N PRO A 145 -30.38 -3.88 -7.91
CA PRO A 145 -30.22 -3.86 -6.46
C PRO A 145 -28.86 -4.42 -6.08
N GLY A 146 -28.19 -3.75 -5.15
CA GLY A 146 -26.82 -4.07 -4.81
C GLY A 146 -26.53 -4.11 -3.32
N PHE A 147 -25.50 -4.88 -2.98
CA PHE A 147 -24.90 -4.93 -1.67
C PHE A 147 -23.43 -4.50 -1.79
N VAL A 148 -23.07 -3.49 -1.00
CA VAL A 148 -21.75 -2.86 -1.03
C VAL A 148 -21.03 -3.19 0.26
N VAL A 149 -19.89 -3.87 0.15
CA VAL A 149 -18.99 -4.19 1.27
C VAL A 149 -17.74 -3.35 1.13
N THR A 150 -17.53 -2.43 2.06
CA THR A 150 -16.35 -1.56 2.10
C THR A 150 -15.43 -2.00 3.23
N VAL A 151 -14.20 -2.37 2.88
CA VAL A 151 -13.14 -2.72 3.84
C VAL A 151 -11.97 -1.74 3.72
N ASP A 152 -11.45 -1.30 4.86
CA ASP A 152 -10.36 -0.34 4.95
C ASP A 152 -9.45 -0.72 6.13
N ASP A 153 -8.17 -0.35 6.03
CA ASP A 153 -7.19 -0.78 7.01
C ASP A 153 -7.51 -0.26 8.42
N ALA A 154 -6.97 -0.97 9.42
CA ALA A 154 -7.07 -0.57 10.81
C ALA A 154 -6.48 0.83 11.05
N VAL A 155 -7.00 1.52 12.06
CA VAL A 155 -6.46 2.82 12.46
C VAL A 155 -5.13 2.59 13.18
N THR A 156 -4.02 2.97 12.56
CA THR A 156 -2.69 2.91 13.21
C THR A 156 -2.51 4.11 14.13
N ASN A 157 -2.20 3.88 15.41
CA ASN A 157 -1.96 4.93 16.42
C ASN A 157 -0.65 5.74 16.20
N GLN A 158 0.09 5.48 15.13
CA GLN A 158 1.19 6.34 14.70
C GLN A 158 0.62 7.35 13.71
N GLY A 159 0.65 8.65 14.06
CA GLY A 159 0.02 9.76 13.37
C GLY A 159 0.52 10.09 11.95
N GLN A 160 0.82 9.08 11.13
CA GLN A 160 1.26 9.22 9.75
C GLN A 160 0.97 7.93 8.98
N GLY A 161 -0.28 7.74 8.57
CA GLY A 161 -0.70 6.52 7.87
C GLY A 161 -2.06 6.62 7.17
N THR A 162 -2.47 7.82 6.74
CA THR A 162 -3.62 8.01 5.85
C THR A 162 -3.27 7.79 4.38
N ASN A 163 -2.01 7.41 4.08
CA ASN A 163 -1.58 7.24 2.70
C ASN A 163 -2.35 6.07 2.06
N SER A 164 -3.24 6.39 1.12
CA SER A 164 -3.96 5.41 0.31
C SER A 164 -3.11 4.88 -0.85
N ASP A 165 -1.83 5.27 -0.88
CA ASP A 165 -0.86 4.79 -1.85
C ASP A 165 -0.62 3.29 -1.68
N PRO A 166 -0.98 2.48 -2.70
CA PRO A 166 -0.82 1.03 -2.64
C PRO A 166 0.65 0.56 -2.61
N ARG A 167 1.64 1.46 -2.63
CA ARG A 167 3.08 1.14 -2.57
C ARG A 167 3.86 1.88 -1.48
N GLY A 168 3.15 2.59 -0.60
CA GLY A 168 3.75 3.57 0.30
C GLY A 168 3.89 3.12 1.75
N ASP A 169 3.52 1.89 2.11
CA ASP A 169 3.34 1.50 3.51
C ASP A 169 4.02 0.16 3.81
N SER A 170 5.29 0.25 4.20
CA SER A 170 6.16 -0.88 4.55
C SER A 170 6.15 -1.26 6.05
N GLY A 171 5.11 -0.86 6.79
CA GLY A 171 4.92 -1.22 8.21
C GLY A 171 4.36 -2.64 8.43
N PRO A 172 4.29 -3.12 9.70
CA PRO A 172 3.73 -4.43 10.06
C PRO A 172 2.36 -4.68 9.40
N THR A 173 2.12 -5.91 8.95
CA THR A 173 0.91 -6.31 8.23
C THR A 173 -0.34 -6.40 9.11
N ASP A 174 -0.18 -6.32 10.43
CA ASP A 174 -1.28 -6.42 11.38
C ASP A 174 -2.26 -5.25 11.16
N GLY A 175 -3.46 -5.58 10.67
CA GLY A 175 -4.52 -4.61 10.38
C GLY A 175 -4.55 -4.06 8.95
N LYS A 176 -3.72 -4.57 8.03
CA LYS A 176 -3.82 -4.24 6.59
C LYS A 176 -4.71 -5.24 5.86
N VAL A 177 -5.56 -4.74 4.97
CA VAL A 177 -6.32 -5.59 4.05
C VAL A 177 -5.37 -6.17 3.01
N ILE A 178 -5.42 -7.48 2.79
CA ILE A 178 -4.60 -8.19 1.81
C ILE A 178 -5.45 -8.75 0.66
N ALA A 179 -4.79 -9.12 -0.45
CA ALA A 179 -5.48 -9.66 -1.64
C ALA A 179 -6.34 -10.90 -1.31
N ARG A 180 -5.89 -11.73 -0.36
CA ARG A 180 -6.64 -12.91 0.10
C ARG A 180 -7.96 -12.55 0.76
N ASP A 181 -8.03 -11.43 1.47
CA ASP A 181 -9.27 -10.96 2.10
C ASP A 181 -10.31 -10.64 1.04
N LEU A 182 -9.91 -9.87 0.02
CA LEU A 182 -10.81 -9.51 -1.07
C LEU A 182 -11.25 -10.74 -1.87
N GLN A 183 -10.37 -11.74 -2.06
CA GLN A 183 -10.74 -13.01 -2.68
C GLN A 183 -11.81 -13.75 -1.88
N ILE A 184 -11.63 -13.88 -0.56
CA ILE A 184 -12.60 -14.56 0.32
C ILE A 184 -13.94 -13.81 0.28
N LEU A 185 -13.94 -12.50 0.53
CA LEU A 185 -15.15 -11.68 0.55
C LEU A 185 -15.90 -11.72 -0.79
N THR A 186 -15.18 -11.64 -1.91
CA THR A 186 -15.75 -11.75 -3.25
C THR A 186 -16.39 -13.12 -3.47
N ASN A 187 -15.69 -14.21 -3.14
CA ASN A 187 -16.21 -15.56 -3.30
C ASN A 187 -17.43 -15.80 -2.41
N SER A 188 -17.44 -15.26 -1.19
CA SER A 188 -18.60 -15.31 -0.31
C SER A 188 -19.80 -14.53 -0.86
N LEU A 189 -19.59 -13.45 -1.62
CA LEU A 189 -20.67 -12.74 -2.30
C LEU A 189 -21.25 -13.58 -3.44
N TRP A 190 -20.41 -14.26 -4.23
CA TRP A 190 -20.86 -15.22 -5.22
C TRP A 190 -21.65 -16.38 -4.58
N GLU A 191 -21.15 -16.92 -3.47
CA GLU A 191 -21.83 -17.94 -2.66
C GLU A 191 -23.20 -17.45 -2.15
N ALA A 192 -23.29 -16.17 -1.74
CA ALA A 192 -24.53 -15.53 -1.30
C ALA A 192 -25.51 -15.19 -2.43
N GLY A 193 -25.19 -15.53 -3.69
CA GLY A 193 -26.06 -15.35 -4.84
C GLY A 193 -25.89 -14.01 -5.57
N ALA A 194 -24.69 -13.43 -5.54
CA ALA A 194 -24.35 -12.32 -6.43
C ALA A 194 -24.38 -12.76 -7.90
N GLU A 195 -24.92 -11.91 -8.76
CA GLU A 195 -24.99 -12.11 -10.22
C GLU A 195 -23.88 -11.35 -10.94
N ALA A 196 -23.41 -10.25 -10.35
CA ALA A 196 -22.28 -9.47 -10.83
C ALA A 196 -21.53 -8.88 -9.64
N VAL A 197 -20.19 -8.89 -9.69
CA VAL A 197 -19.34 -8.31 -8.65
C VAL A 197 -18.28 -7.40 -9.27
N SER A 198 -17.95 -6.32 -8.58
CA SER A 198 -16.77 -5.49 -8.85
C SER A 198 -16.03 -5.13 -7.59
N VAL A 199 -14.73 -4.88 -7.73
CA VAL A 199 -13.89 -4.35 -6.67
C VAL A 199 -13.33 -3.01 -7.14
N ASN A 200 -13.62 -1.93 -6.43
CA ASN A 200 -13.26 -0.55 -6.82
C ASN A 200 -13.68 -0.21 -8.26
N GLY A 201 -14.85 -0.67 -8.67
CA GLY A 201 -15.36 -0.47 -10.03
C GLY A 201 -14.70 -1.34 -11.10
N GLN A 202 -13.81 -2.27 -10.76
CA GLN A 202 -13.29 -3.26 -11.72
C GLN A 202 -14.21 -4.48 -11.74
N ARG A 203 -14.90 -4.72 -12.86
CA ARG A 203 -15.80 -5.87 -13.05
C ARG A 203 -15.00 -7.18 -12.94
N LEU A 204 -15.45 -8.07 -12.06
CA LEU A 204 -14.91 -9.41 -12.00
C LEU A 204 -15.63 -10.31 -13.02
N THR A 205 -14.83 -10.99 -13.84
CA THR A 205 -15.24 -12.02 -14.78
C THR A 205 -14.49 -13.31 -14.47
N THR A 206 -14.75 -14.38 -15.22
CA THR A 206 -14.07 -15.68 -15.06
C THR A 206 -12.55 -15.62 -15.26
N THR A 207 -12.05 -14.58 -15.93
CA THR A 207 -10.62 -14.37 -16.19
C THR A 207 -9.99 -13.30 -15.30
N ALA A 208 -10.81 -12.56 -14.55
CA ALA A 208 -10.31 -11.50 -13.67
C ALA A 208 -9.62 -12.12 -12.45
N ALA A 209 -8.41 -11.65 -12.15
CA ALA A 209 -7.64 -12.10 -11.00
C ALA A 209 -7.50 -10.99 -9.96
N ILE A 210 -7.71 -11.34 -8.69
CA ILE A 210 -7.33 -10.53 -7.53
C ILE A 210 -5.98 -11.06 -7.05
N ARG A 211 -4.93 -10.24 -7.04
CA ARG A 211 -3.58 -10.68 -6.68
C ARG A 211 -2.77 -9.59 -6.00
N PHE A 212 -1.66 -9.98 -5.40
CA PHE A 212 -0.73 -9.07 -4.76
C PHE A 212 0.48 -8.78 -5.68
N ALA A 213 0.97 -7.54 -5.67
CA ALA A 213 2.26 -7.19 -6.23
C ALA A 213 2.97 -6.12 -5.38
N GLY A 214 4.00 -6.53 -4.65
CA GLY A 214 4.76 -5.62 -3.77
C GLY A 214 4.01 -5.36 -2.46
N GLU A 215 3.31 -4.23 -2.38
CA GLU A 215 2.34 -3.90 -1.30
C GLU A 215 0.93 -3.65 -1.87
N ALA A 216 0.81 -3.64 -3.21
CA ALA A 216 -0.41 -3.29 -3.89
C ALA A 216 -1.30 -4.51 -4.11
N ILE A 217 -2.61 -4.33 -3.90
CA ILE A 217 -3.62 -5.27 -4.39
C ILE A 217 -3.98 -4.88 -5.83
N LEU A 218 -3.96 -5.84 -6.73
CA LEU A 218 -4.32 -5.68 -8.12
C LEU A 218 -5.59 -6.46 -8.42
N VAL A 219 -6.49 -5.84 -9.17
CA VAL A 219 -7.64 -6.50 -9.79
C VAL A 219 -7.52 -6.32 -11.29
N ASP A 220 -7.44 -7.43 -12.02
CA ASP A 220 -7.25 -7.44 -13.46
C ASP A 220 -6.08 -6.53 -13.91
N TYR A 221 -4.93 -6.71 -13.25
CA TYR A 221 -3.69 -5.94 -13.48
C TYR A 221 -3.78 -4.43 -13.16
N ARG A 222 -4.87 -3.95 -12.57
CA ARG A 222 -5.01 -2.58 -12.07
C ARG A 222 -4.76 -2.52 -10.57
N PRO A 223 -3.80 -1.72 -10.09
CA PRO A 223 -3.62 -1.52 -8.65
C PRO A 223 -4.83 -0.78 -8.09
N LEU A 224 -5.32 -1.24 -6.94
CA LEU A 224 -6.44 -0.63 -6.24
C LEU A 224 -5.95 0.34 -5.17
N LYS A 225 -6.75 1.37 -4.89
CA LYS A 225 -6.56 2.28 -3.75
C LYS A 225 -7.59 1.99 -2.67
N ARG A 226 -7.16 2.01 -1.41
CA ARG A 226 -8.09 1.92 -0.28
C ARG A 226 -8.94 3.20 -0.16
N PRO A 227 -10.16 3.15 0.44
CA PRO A 227 -10.84 1.95 0.92
C PRO A 227 -11.25 1.01 -0.23
N TYR A 228 -11.24 -0.30 0.03
CA TYR A 228 -11.62 -1.29 -0.97
C TYR A 228 -13.14 -1.50 -0.92
N VAL A 229 -13.80 -1.19 -2.04
CA VAL A 229 -15.26 -1.23 -2.19
C VAL A 229 -15.65 -2.39 -3.09
N ILE A 230 -16.23 -3.42 -2.51
CA ILE A 230 -16.76 -4.58 -3.22
C ILE A 230 -18.25 -4.33 -3.46
N THR A 231 -18.65 -4.15 -4.72
CA THR A 231 -20.05 -3.94 -5.11
C THR A 231 -20.57 -5.21 -5.76
N ALA A 232 -21.63 -5.79 -5.20
CA ALA A 232 -22.33 -6.95 -5.76
C ALA A 232 -23.76 -6.57 -6.15
N ILE A 233 -24.23 -7.04 -7.31
CA ILE A 233 -25.65 -7.04 -7.69
C ILE A 233 -26.21 -8.43 -7.41
N GLY A 234 -27.42 -8.49 -6.83
CA GLY A 234 -28.11 -9.74 -6.55
C GLY A 234 -29.43 -9.49 -5.82
N ASN A 235 -30.07 -10.56 -5.35
CA ASN A 235 -31.37 -10.45 -4.68
C ASN A 235 -31.25 -9.67 -3.36
N PRO A 236 -31.85 -8.46 -3.23
CA PRO A 236 -31.66 -7.60 -2.06
C PRO A 236 -32.34 -8.13 -0.79
N GLY A 237 -33.31 -9.04 -0.92
CA GLY A 237 -34.02 -9.66 0.20
C GLY A 237 -33.33 -10.91 0.75
N LYS A 238 -32.37 -11.49 0.02
CA LYS A 238 -31.68 -12.73 0.41
C LYS A 238 -30.18 -12.57 0.57
N MET A 239 -29.52 -11.97 -0.42
CA MET A 239 -28.05 -11.91 -0.50
C MET A 239 -27.39 -11.28 0.74
N PRO A 240 -27.88 -10.15 1.31
CA PRO A 240 -27.25 -9.58 2.51
C PRO A 240 -27.31 -10.51 3.73
N ALA A 241 -28.43 -11.22 3.91
CA ALA A 241 -28.59 -12.18 5.00
C ALA A 241 -27.71 -13.42 4.77
N SER A 242 -27.75 -14.01 3.56
CA SER A 242 -26.90 -15.16 3.20
C SER A 242 -25.41 -14.85 3.33
N PHE A 243 -24.98 -13.63 2.99
CA PHE A 243 -23.60 -13.19 3.19
C PHE A 243 -23.27 -13.06 4.69
N ALA A 244 -24.16 -12.43 5.48
CA ALA A 244 -23.95 -12.21 6.90
C ALA A 244 -23.89 -13.52 7.70
N ASP A 245 -24.76 -14.48 7.38
CA ASP A 245 -24.85 -15.78 8.06
C ASP A 245 -23.79 -16.78 7.55
N GLY A 246 -23.19 -16.52 6.38
CA GLY A 246 -22.24 -17.40 5.72
C GLY A 246 -20.77 -17.15 6.06
N SER A 247 -19.91 -17.64 5.15
CA SER A 247 -18.45 -17.50 5.22
C SER A 247 -18.01 -16.03 5.23
N GLY A 248 -18.69 -15.19 4.45
CA GLY A 248 -18.36 -13.77 4.28
C GLY A 248 -18.53 -12.94 5.55
N GLY A 249 -19.69 -13.04 6.20
CA GLY A 249 -19.99 -12.32 7.44
C GLY A 249 -19.09 -12.78 8.61
N THR A 250 -18.86 -14.09 8.72
CA THR A 250 -17.91 -14.65 9.70
C THR A 250 -16.51 -14.08 9.50
N TYR A 251 -16.00 -14.12 8.27
CA TYR A 251 -14.67 -13.60 7.95
C TYR A 251 -14.56 -12.10 8.23
N LEU A 252 -15.58 -11.34 7.85
CA LEU A 252 -15.65 -9.90 8.04
C LEU A 252 -15.66 -9.51 9.53
N SER A 253 -16.33 -10.30 10.36
CA SER A 253 -16.28 -10.18 11.82
C SER A 253 -14.87 -10.44 12.37
N THR A 254 -14.16 -11.46 11.85
CA THR A 254 -12.76 -11.74 12.22
C THR A 254 -11.83 -10.59 11.82
N LEU A 255 -11.94 -10.07 10.59
CA LEU A 255 -11.15 -8.91 10.15
C LEU A 255 -11.35 -7.70 11.09
N LYS A 256 -12.60 -7.44 11.47
CA LYS A 256 -12.94 -6.33 12.38
C LYS A 256 -12.43 -6.56 13.80
N SER A 257 -12.67 -7.74 14.37
CA SER A 257 -12.41 -8.02 15.80
C SER A 257 -10.96 -8.39 16.11
N SER A 258 -10.32 -9.18 15.25
CA SER A 258 -8.96 -9.67 15.46
C SER A 258 -7.89 -8.73 14.88
N PHE A 259 -8.20 -8.04 13.78
CA PHE A 259 -7.25 -7.19 13.07
C PHE A 259 -7.60 -5.69 13.11
N GLY A 260 -8.75 -5.31 13.68
CA GLY A 260 -9.16 -3.90 13.76
C GLY A 260 -9.50 -3.26 12.40
N ILE A 261 -9.67 -4.08 11.35
CA ILE A 261 -10.00 -3.61 10.00
C ILE A 261 -11.38 -2.94 10.04
N ARG A 262 -11.47 -1.76 9.43
CA ARG A 262 -12.71 -1.00 9.36
C ARG A 262 -13.58 -1.59 8.27
N VAL A 263 -14.80 -1.96 8.63
CA VAL A 263 -15.75 -2.54 7.68
C VAL A 263 -17.10 -1.85 7.74
N SER A 264 -17.69 -1.64 6.58
CA SER A 264 -19.03 -1.12 6.40
C SER A 264 -19.75 -1.94 5.32
N THR A 265 -21.01 -2.27 5.58
CA THR A 265 -21.86 -3.01 4.62
C THR A 265 -23.13 -2.21 4.39
N VAL A 266 -23.52 -2.01 3.13
CA VAL A 266 -24.69 -1.22 2.81
C VAL A 266 -25.48 -1.79 1.64
N VAL A 267 -26.79 -1.91 1.83
CA VAL A 267 -27.74 -2.27 0.77
C VAL A 267 -28.15 -1.01 0.01
N ARG A 268 -28.17 -1.10 -1.32
CA ARG A 268 -28.54 -0.04 -2.24
C ARG A 268 -29.64 -0.54 -3.17
N LYS A 269 -30.65 0.30 -3.41
CA LYS A 269 -31.73 -0.02 -4.34
C LYS A 269 -31.24 -0.16 -5.78
N GLN A 270 -30.19 0.56 -6.13
CA GLN A 270 -29.58 0.52 -7.44
C GLN A 270 -28.08 0.78 -7.31
N VAL A 271 -27.29 -0.06 -7.96
CA VAL A 271 -25.86 0.12 -8.20
C VAL A 271 -25.58 -0.19 -9.66
N THR A 272 -24.52 0.40 -10.20
CA THR A 272 -24.04 0.12 -11.55
C THR A 272 -22.69 -0.58 -11.43
N ILE A 273 -22.57 -1.73 -12.07
CA ILE A 273 -21.30 -2.42 -12.24
C ILE A 273 -20.90 -2.26 -13.71
N PRO A 274 -19.71 -1.71 -14.02
CA PRO A 274 -19.29 -1.46 -15.40
C PRO A 274 -19.04 -2.76 -16.18
N ALA A 275 -18.86 -2.62 -17.49
CA ALA A 275 -18.33 -3.68 -18.33
C ALA A 275 -16.87 -4.00 -17.96
N SER A 276 -16.44 -5.23 -18.23
CA SER A 276 -15.04 -5.64 -18.07
C SER A 276 -14.16 -4.98 -19.13
N ALA A 277 -12.99 -4.50 -18.70
CA ALA A 277 -12.03 -3.84 -19.57
C ALA A 277 -11.29 -4.83 -20.51
N THR A 278 -11.22 -6.12 -20.16
CA THR A 278 -10.29 -7.09 -20.77
C THR A 278 -10.95 -8.18 -21.63
N LEU A 279 -12.16 -7.93 -22.15
CA LEU A 279 -12.82 -8.83 -23.09
C LEU A 279 -12.21 -8.70 -24.50
N GLY A 280 -11.05 -9.30 -24.69
CA GLY A 280 -10.40 -9.40 -25.99
C GLY A 280 -9.70 -10.74 -26.12
N THR A 281 -9.78 -11.34 -27.30
CA THR A 281 -8.98 -12.50 -27.66
C THR A 281 -7.72 -12.02 -28.38
N ARG A 282 -6.54 -12.44 -27.92
CA ARG A 282 -5.27 -12.06 -28.58
C ARG A 282 -4.93 -12.98 -29.76
N ALA A 283 -5.22 -14.27 -29.61
CA ALA A 283 -4.87 -15.30 -30.59
C ALA A 283 -6.08 -16.10 -31.08
N ALA A 284 -7.18 -16.15 -30.30
CA ALA A 284 -8.37 -16.88 -30.68
C ALA A 284 -9.23 -16.04 -31.62
N THR A 285 -9.73 -16.67 -32.68
CA THR A 285 -10.72 -16.12 -33.60
C THR A 285 -12.02 -16.92 -33.51
N PRO A 286 -13.20 -16.29 -33.70
CA PRO A 286 -14.46 -17.02 -33.81
C PRO A 286 -14.37 -18.10 -34.90
N ALA A 287 -14.85 -19.31 -34.60
CA ALA A 287 -14.82 -20.44 -35.53
C ALA A 287 -15.68 -20.21 -36.77
N VAL A 288 -16.67 -19.32 -36.68
CA VAL A 288 -17.50 -18.87 -37.79
C VAL A 288 -17.39 -17.35 -37.86
N ARG A 289 -16.86 -16.84 -38.96
CA ARG A 289 -16.97 -15.43 -39.33
C ARG A 289 -18.15 -15.33 -40.30
N LEU A 290 -19.15 -14.52 -39.97
CA LEU A 290 -20.19 -14.19 -40.92
C LEU A 290 -19.58 -13.19 -41.91
N ASP A 291 -19.24 -13.65 -43.11
CA ASP A 291 -18.72 -12.79 -44.17
C ASP A 291 -19.83 -11.83 -44.62
N GLY A 292 -19.78 -10.58 -44.15
CA GLY A 292 -20.80 -9.57 -44.46
C GLY A 292 -20.47 -8.13 -44.07
N ALA A 293 -19.45 -7.88 -43.24
CA ALA A 293 -19.00 -6.52 -42.94
C ALA A 293 -17.70 -6.22 -43.69
N ALA A 294 -17.81 -5.54 -44.83
CA ALA A 294 -16.68 -4.87 -45.46
C ALA A 294 -16.00 -3.99 -44.40
N THR A 295 -14.76 -4.31 -44.06
CA THR A 295 -13.90 -3.45 -43.27
C THR A 295 -13.59 -2.25 -44.17
N PRO A 296 -13.86 -0.98 -43.78
CA PRO A 296 -13.31 0.14 -44.54
C PRO A 296 -11.79 0.07 -44.41
N SER A 297 -11.12 -0.20 -45.54
CA SER A 297 -9.67 -0.18 -45.67
C SER A 297 -9.15 1.15 -45.13
N SER A 298 -8.34 1.11 -44.07
CA SER A 298 -7.59 2.28 -43.61
C SER A 298 -6.40 2.48 -44.56
N GLU A 299 -6.66 3.02 -45.74
CA GLU A 299 -5.62 3.59 -46.60
C GLU A 299 -5.68 5.11 -46.47
N GLY A 300 -4.81 5.62 -45.59
CA GLY A 300 -4.49 7.03 -45.49
C GLY A 300 -3.00 7.12 -45.25
N GLU A 301 -2.22 7.09 -46.32
CA GLU A 301 -0.81 7.49 -46.28
C GLU A 301 -0.71 8.98 -45.87
N PRO A 302 0.26 9.34 -45.01
CA PRO A 302 0.52 10.73 -44.70
C PRO A 302 1.29 11.41 -45.86
N SER A 303 0.73 12.48 -46.40
CA SER A 303 1.46 13.48 -47.20
C SER A 303 2.22 14.45 -46.29
#